data_AF-A0A2D6N807-F1
#
_entry.id   AF-A0A2D6N807-F1
#
_cell.length_a   1.000
_cell.length_b   1.000
_cell.length_c   1.000
_cell.angle_alpha   90.00
_cell.angle_beta   90.00
_cell.angle_gamma   90.00
#
_symmetry.space_group_name_H-M   'P 1'
#
loop_
_entity.id
_entity.type
_entity.pdbx_description
1 polymer ?
#
loop_
_entity_poly.entity_id
_entity_poly.type
_entity_poly.pdbx_seq_one_letter_code
_entity_poly.pdbx_strand_id
1 'polypeptide(L)'
;LDARIKATVISGYLNTYKVYALDRQFCGAQFIPGLLPWADLPDVTALIAPRPLLIEAGIQDETFPIAASREAHATLERAYDLLGVREDLWRDEFDAGHEWSGRLAYDFMARYLPE
;
A
#
# COMPACT_ATOMS: atom_id res chain seq x y z
N LEU A 1 -14.24 -5.32 -2.77
CA LEU A 1 -13.90 -3.88 -2.81
C LEU A 1 -15.14 -3.08 -2.43
N ASP A 2 -14.98 -2.07 -1.57
CA ASP A 2 -16.08 -1.18 -1.19
C ASP A 2 -15.83 0.21 -1.78
N ALA A 3 -16.69 0.62 -2.72
CA ALA A 3 -16.59 1.90 -3.41
C ALA A 3 -17.01 3.10 -2.55
N ARG A 4 -17.62 2.87 -1.37
CA ARG A 4 -18.02 3.93 -0.44
C ARG A 4 -16.83 4.54 0.31
N ILE A 5 -15.71 3.80 0.39
CA ILE A 5 -14.46 4.29 0.98
C ILE A 5 -13.86 5.34 0.05
N LYS A 6 -13.71 6.58 0.53
CA LYS A 6 -13.28 7.73 -0.28
C LYS A 6 -11.78 8.01 -0.24
N ALA A 7 -11.10 7.64 0.86
CA ALA A 7 -9.66 7.81 1.04
C ALA A 7 -9.13 6.65 1.89
N THR A 8 -7.89 6.21 1.65
CA THR A 8 -7.31 5.05 2.34
C THR A 8 -5.88 5.34 2.78
N VAL A 9 -5.52 4.91 3.99
CA VAL A 9 -4.13 4.84 4.46
C VAL A 9 -3.78 3.38 4.69
N ILE A 10 -2.71 2.90 4.07
CA ILE A 10 -2.14 1.56 4.28
C ILE A 10 -0.76 1.74 4.90
N SER A 11 -0.60 1.34 6.15
CA SER A 11 0.67 1.44 6.88
C SER A 11 1.29 0.08 7.10
N GLY A 12 2.58 -0.07 6.75
CA GLY A 12 3.36 -1.26 7.03
C GLY A 12 2.77 -2.53 6.43
N TYR A 13 2.23 -2.48 5.21
CA TYR A 13 1.61 -3.69 4.62
C TYR A 13 1.87 -3.87 3.12
N LEU A 14 2.00 -2.78 2.36
CA LEU A 14 2.20 -2.88 0.93
C LEU A 14 3.49 -3.63 0.60
N ASN A 15 3.35 -4.77 -0.10
CA ASN A 15 4.44 -5.67 -0.49
C ASN A 15 3.97 -6.57 -1.65
N THR A 16 4.81 -7.50 -2.10
CA THR A 16 4.48 -8.63 -2.99
C THR A 16 4.34 -9.92 -2.17
N TYR A 17 3.49 -10.85 -2.59
CA TYR A 17 3.41 -12.15 -1.93
C TYR A 17 4.69 -12.97 -2.08
N LYS A 18 5.47 -12.74 -3.13
CA LYS A 18 6.78 -13.39 -3.27
C LYS A 18 7.65 -13.13 -2.04
N VAL A 19 7.82 -11.87 -1.67
CA VAL A 19 8.65 -11.50 -0.51
C VAL A 19 7.93 -11.79 0.81
N TYR A 20 6.62 -11.54 0.85
CA TYR A 20 5.84 -11.66 2.09
C TYR A 20 5.55 -13.12 2.50
N ALA A 21 5.12 -13.97 1.57
CA ALA A 21 4.62 -15.32 1.86
C ALA A 21 5.68 -16.42 1.70
N LEU A 22 6.73 -16.21 0.89
CA LEU A 22 7.75 -17.24 0.64
C LEU A 22 9.03 -17.03 1.45
N ASP A 23 9.42 -15.79 1.73
CA ASP A 23 10.70 -15.48 2.38
C ASP A 23 10.60 -15.17 3.88
N ARG A 24 9.38 -15.00 4.42
CA ARG A 24 9.15 -14.56 5.81
C ARG A 24 8.03 -15.34 6.51
N GLN A 25 8.05 -15.33 7.84
CA GLN A 25 6.94 -15.84 8.67
C GLN A 25 5.72 -14.95 8.44
N PHE A 26 4.66 -15.52 7.86
CA PHE A 26 3.43 -14.79 7.57
C PHE A 26 2.23 -15.40 8.31
N CYS A 27 1.29 -14.54 8.69
CA CYS A 27 -0.02 -15.00 9.14
C CYS A 27 -0.81 -15.43 7.90
N GLY A 28 -1.22 -16.70 7.84
CA GLY A 28 -2.00 -17.26 6.72
C GLY A 28 -3.22 -16.44 6.31
N ALA A 29 -3.77 -15.63 7.21
CA ALA A 29 -4.91 -14.76 6.99
C ALA A 29 -4.64 -13.58 6.04
N GLN A 30 -3.38 -13.21 5.83
CA GLN A 30 -2.99 -12.09 4.95
C GLN A 30 -2.77 -12.53 3.49
N PHE A 31 -2.95 -13.83 3.21
CA PHE A 31 -2.87 -14.40 1.87
C PHE A 31 -4.27 -14.66 1.31
N ILE A 32 -4.46 -14.39 0.01
CA ILE A 32 -5.70 -14.69 -0.71
C ILE A 32 -5.51 -16.00 -1.50
N PRO A 33 -6.14 -17.11 -1.10
CA PRO A 33 -6.01 -18.37 -1.81
C PRO A 33 -6.43 -18.27 -3.28
N GLY A 34 -5.58 -18.77 -4.17
CA GLY A 34 -5.86 -18.85 -5.61
C GLY A 34 -5.65 -17.55 -6.40
N LEU A 35 -5.09 -16.49 -5.79
CA LEU A 35 -4.86 -15.20 -6.46
C LEU A 35 -3.62 -15.21 -7.37
N LEU A 36 -2.51 -15.82 -6.94
CA LEU A 36 -1.21 -15.79 -7.62
C LEU A 36 -1.19 -16.17 -9.12
N PRO A 37 -2.04 -17.09 -9.62
CA PRO A 37 -2.11 -17.36 -11.06
C PRO A 37 -2.60 -16.16 -11.90
N TRP A 38 -3.20 -15.15 -11.27
CA TRP A 38 -3.87 -14.04 -11.94
C TRP A 38 -3.26 -12.68 -11.60
N ALA A 39 -2.82 -12.50 -10.36
CA ALA A 39 -2.37 -11.22 -9.82
C ALA A 39 -1.58 -11.40 -8.51
N ASP A 40 -0.93 -10.34 -8.07
CA ASP A 40 -0.26 -10.23 -6.77
C ASP A 40 -0.94 -9.17 -5.87
N LEU A 41 -0.51 -9.04 -4.63
CA LEU A 41 -0.99 -8.05 -3.65
C LEU A 41 -1.00 -6.60 -4.17
N PRO A 42 0.05 -6.08 -4.85
CA PRO A 42 0.01 -4.71 -5.37
C PRO A 42 -1.04 -4.51 -6.45
N ASP A 43 -1.35 -5.53 -7.27
CA ASP A 43 -2.39 -5.44 -8.29
C ASP A 43 -3.78 -5.31 -7.66
N VAL A 44 -4.04 -6.04 -6.57
CA VAL A 44 -5.28 -5.89 -5.79
C VAL A 44 -5.34 -4.51 -5.14
N THR A 45 -4.22 -4.02 -4.61
CA THR A 45 -4.15 -2.69 -3.99
C THR A 45 -4.37 -1.58 -5.01
N ALA A 46 -3.91 -1.76 -6.25
CA ALA A 46 -4.14 -0.82 -7.35
C ALA A 46 -5.63 -0.62 -7.69
N LEU A 47 -6.52 -1.54 -7.33
CA LEU A 47 -7.98 -1.38 -7.47
C LEU A 47 -8.57 -0.29 -6.56
N ILE A 48 -7.76 0.32 -5.69
CA ILE A 48 -8.15 1.54 -4.96
C ILE A 48 -8.23 2.74 -5.92
N ALA A 49 -7.36 2.79 -6.93
CA ALA A 49 -7.36 3.84 -7.94
C ALA A 49 -8.75 3.96 -8.61
N PRO A 50 -9.22 5.17 -8.93
CA PRO A 50 -8.52 6.46 -8.83
C PRO A 50 -8.64 7.14 -7.45
N ARG A 51 -9.12 6.44 -6.41
CA ARG A 51 -9.36 7.07 -5.11
C ARG A 51 -8.05 7.36 -4.38
N PRO A 52 -7.98 8.44 -3.59
CA PRO A 52 -6.80 8.78 -2.80
C PRO A 52 -6.27 7.63 -1.93
N LEU A 53 -4.96 7.42 -1.99
CA LEU A 53 -4.26 6.39 -1.25
C LEU A 53 -2.93 6.90 -0.71
N LEU A 54 -2.72 6.75 0.59
CA LEU A 54 -1.43 6.94 1.25
C LEU A 54 -0.83 5.57 1.62
N ILE A 55 0.42 5.35 1.23
CA ILE A 55 1.23 4.22 1.67
C ILE A 55 2.26 4.70 2.69
N GLU A 56 2.26 4.13 3.89
CA GLU A 56 3.32 4.33 4.89
C GLU A 56 4.22 3.10 4.99
N ALA A 57 5.54 3.28 5.00
CA ALA A 57 6.51 2.21 5.11
C ALA A 57 7.74 2.60 5.95
N GLY A 58 8.04 1.83 6.99
CA GLY A 58 9.26 1.97 7.78
C GLY A 58 10.48 1.46 7.01
N ILE A 59 11.55 2.24 6.96
CA ILE A 59 12.80 1.87 6.26
C ILE A 59 13.47 0.65 6.91
N GLN A 60 13.31 0.49 8.23
CA GLN A 60 13.88 -0.58 9.02
C GLN A 60 12.87 -1.71 9.31
N ASP A 61 11.71 -1.74 8.62
CA ASP A 61 10.70 -2.78 8.80
C ASP A 61 11.22 -4.15 8.33
N GLU A 62 11.41 -5.07 9.28
CA GLU A 62 11.85 -6.44 9.00
C GLU A 62 10.71 -7.39 8.58
N THR A 63 9.46 -6.97 8.79
CA THR A 63 8.23 -7.71 8.44
C THR A 63 7.82 -7.42 7.00
N PHE A 64 7.80 -6.14 6.62
CA PHE A 64 7.51 -5.66 5.27
C PHE A 64 8.68 -4.83 4.74
N PRO A 65 9.72 -5.48 4.19
CA PRO A 65 10.96 -4.80 3.80
C PRO A 65 10.73 -3.66 2.81
N ILE A 66 11.39 -2.54 3.06
CA ILE A 66 11.23 -1.31 2.28
C ILE A 66 11.47 -1.51 0.78
N ALA A 67 12.40 -2.38 0.40
CA ALA A 67 12.69 -2.69 -1.00
C ALA A 67 11.49 -3.32 -1.73
N ALA A 68 10.76 -4.17 -1.03
CA ALA A 68 9.62 -4.87 -1.60
C ALA A 68 8.35 -4.00 -1.56
N SER A 69 8.22 -3.12 -0.56
CA SER A 69 7.22 -2.04 -0.57
C SER A 69 7.45 -1.06 -1.74
N ARG A 70 8.69 -0.68 -2.01
CA ARG A 70 9.12 0.13 -3.18
C ARG A 70 8.73 -0.52 -4.50
N GLU A 71 9.03 -1.81 -4.66
CA GLU A 71 8.67 -2.58 -5.85
C GLU A 71 7.14 -2.62 -6.05
N ALA A 72 6.41 -2.96 -4.99
CA ALA A 72 4.96 -2.98 -5.00
C ALA A 72 4.37 -1.60 -5.33
N HIS A 73 4.94 -0.52 -4.79
CA HIS A 73 4.51 0.85 -5.04
C HIS A 73 4.61 1.25 -6.52
N ALA A 74 5.63 0.77 -7.24
CA ALA A 74 5.75 1.03 -8.68
C ALA A 74 4.55 0.51 -9.48
N THR A 75 3.87 -0.56 -9.02
CA THR A 75 2.62 -1.03 -9.63
C THR A 75 1.47 -0.06 -9.40
N LEU A 76 1.38 0.54 -8.22
CA LEU A 76 0.39 1.58 -7.96
C LEU A 76 0.67 2.84 -8.79
N GLU A 77 1.92 3.28 -8.90
CA GLU A 77 2.28 4.44 -9.72
C GLU A 77 1.77 4.27 -11.16
N ARG A 78 2.03 3.12 -11.80
CA ARG A 78 1.53 2.84 -13.16
C ARG A 78 0.01 2.91 -13.26
N ALA A 79 -0.72 2.41 -12.25
CA ALA A 79 -2.18 2.42 -12.26
C ALA A 79 -2.74 3.84 -12.10
N TYR A 80 -2.17 4.66 -11.21
CA TYR A 80 -2.59 6.04 -11.01
C TYR A 80 -2.19 6.94 -12.19
N ASP A 81 -1.01 6.71 -12.77
CA ASP A 81 -0.55 7.41 -13.99
C ASP A 81 -1.49 7.12 -15.17
N LEU A 82 -1.88 5.86 -15.37
CA LEU A 82 -2.81 5.47 -16.44
C LEU A 82 -4.16 6.18 -16.33
N LEU A 83 -4.60 6.45 -15.11
CA LEU A 83 -5.87 7.12 -14.82
C LEU A 83 -5.73 8.65 -14.71
N GLY A 84 -4.51 9.19 -14.84
CA GLY A 84 -4.22 10.62 -14.79
C GLY A 84 -4.44 11.26 -13.41
N VAL A 85 -4.27 10.49 -12.33
CA VAL A 85 -4.52 10.93 -10.93
C VAL A 85 -3.30 10.68 -10.03
N ARG A 86 -2.08 10.77 -10.58
CA ARG A 86 -0.84 10.46 -9.85
C ARG A 86 -0.69 11.22 -8.54
N GLU A 87 -1.24 12.42 -8.46
CA GLU A 87 -1.26 13.31 -7.29
C GLU A 87 -2.08 12.77 -6.11
N ASP A 88 -2.98 11.80 -6.35
CA ASP A 88 -3.79 11.16 -5.32
C ASP A 88 -3.11 9.92 -4.72
N LEU A 89 -1.96 9.51 -5.25
CA LEU A 89 -1.10 8.48 -4.66
C LEU A 89 0.04 9.11 -3.83
N TRP A 90 -0.11 9.00 -2.52
CA TRP A 90 0.82 9.53 -1.53
C TRP A 90 1.73 8.42 -0.98
N ARG A 91 2.91 8.82 -0.53
CA ARG A 91 3.90 7.91 0.04
C ARG A 91 4.64 8.57 1.20
N ASP A 92 4.72 7.84 2.31
CA ASP A 92 5.46 8.20 3.50
C ASP A 92 6.47 7.08 3.84
N GLU A 93 7.75 7.33 3.54
CA GLU A 93 8.83 6.49 4.05
C GLU A 93 9.50 7.18 5.25
N PHE A 94 9.72 6.43 6.32
CA PHE A 94 10.23 6.98 7.59
C PHE A 94 11.25 6.06 8.25
N ASP A 95 12.18 6.66 9.01
CA ASP A 95 13.31 5.96 9.63
C ASP A 95 12.90 5.26 10.94
N ALA A 96 12.11 4.20 10.81
CA ALA A 96 11.69 3.33 11.90
C ALA A 96 11.38 1.91 11.39
N GLY A 97 11.01 1.01 12.32
CA GLY A 97 10.64 -0.37 12.04
C GLY A 97 9.19 -0.54 11.58
N HIS A 98 8.55 -1.65 11.98
CA HIS A 98 7.14 -1.95 11.69
C HIS A 98 6.20 -1.14 12.60
N GLU A 99 5.98 0.13 12.26
CA GLU A 99 5.26 1.08 13.10
C GLU A 99 4.30 1.96 12.27
N TRP A 100 3.41 2.69 12.95
CA TRP A 100 2.54 3.69 12.33
C TRP A 100 3.27 5.04 12.30
N SER A 101 3.39 5.66 11.13
CA SER A 101 4.00 7.00 11.02
C SER A 101 2.99 8.08 11.40
N GLY A 102 1.85 8.11 10.71
CA GLY A 102 0.82 9.12 10.88
C GLY A 102 1.23 10.54 10.49
N ARG A 103 2.49 10.76 10.06
CA ARG A 103 3.04 12.08 9.76
C ARG A 103 2.29 12.79 8.64
N LEU A 104 1.94 12.06 7.58
CA LEU A 104 1.14 12.58 6.47
C LEU A 104 -0.34 12.20 6.57
N ALA A 105 -0.69 11.20 7.38
CA ALA A 105 -2.03 10.64 7.42
C ALA A 105 -3.11 11.67 7.80
N TYR A 106 -2.86 12.52 8.80
CA TYR A 106 -3.86 13.49 9.24
C TYR A 106 -4.14 14.56 8.18
N ASP A 107 -3.09 15.13 7.57
CA ASP A 107 -3.22 16.11 6.50
C ASP A 107 -3.85 15.50 5.24
N PHE A 108 -3.46 14.26 4.91
CA PHE A 108 -4.07 13.48 3.83
C PHE A 108 -5.58 13.29 4.06
N MET A 109 -5.98 12.85 5.25
CA MET A 109 -7.39 12.62 5.57
C MET A 109 -8.18 13.93 5.58
N ALA A 110 -7.62 15.01 6.13
CA ALA A 110 -8.25 16.34 6.10
C ALA A 110 -8.47 16.85 4.67
N ARG A 111 -7.54 16.56 3.75
CA ARG A 111 -7.66 16.93 2.33
C ARG A 111 -8.78 16.17 1.61
N TYR A 112 -8.91 14.86 1.84
CA TYR A 112 -9.79 13.99 1.05
C TYR A 112 -11.10 13.60 1.73
N LEU A 113 -11.24 13.89 3.03
CA LEU A 113 -12.45 13.75 3.83
C LEU A 113 -12.74 15.06 4.60
N PRO A 114 -12.96 16.18 3.91
CA PRO A 114 -13.41 17.40 4.56
C PRO A 114 -14.80 17.20 5.19
N GLU A 115 -15.10 17.98 6.23
CA GLU A 115 -16.41 18.00 6.92
C GLU A 115 -17.59 18.29 5.99
#